data_AF-A0A813GJ72-F1
#
_entry.id   AF-A0A813GJ72-F1
#
_cell.length_a   1.000
_cell.length_b   1.000
_cell.length_c   1.000
_cell.angle_alpha   90.00
_cell.angle_beta   90.00
_cell.angle_gamma   90.00
#
_symmetry.space_group_name_H-M   'P 1'
#
loop_
_entity.id
_entity.type
_entity.pdbx_description
1 polymer ?
#
loop_
_entity_poly.entity_id
_entity_poly.type
_entity_poly.pdbx_seq_one_letter_code
_entity_poly.pdbx_strand_id
1 'polypeptide(L)'
;MSAGGYPKEAGTTTAEKGPLAEAENLVKELEDLEDYYFGPDKGARVQKAFKSAVDCVDRVLAEPGNSRQQGLKSRAFYLKGRASSLAPGSEISAEELLSKAIKLDPQLVDAWNALGE
;
A
#
# COMPACT_ATOMS: atom_id res chain seq x y z
N MET A 1 40.50 20.10 22.96
CA MET A 1 40.08 18.98 22.09
C MET A 1 38.79 18.43 22.68
N SER A 2 37.65 18.93 22.24
CA SER A 2 36.33 18.50 22.73
C SER A 2 35.78 17.44 21.79
N ALA A 3 35.56 16.22 22.29
CA ALA A 3 34.91 15.15 21.55
C ALA A 3 33.40 15.45 21.48
N GLY A 4 32.94 15.86 20.30
CA GLY A 4 31.51 15.98 19.98
C GLY A 4 30.90 14.59 19.89
N GLY A 5 30.16 14.19 20.92
CA GLY A 5 29.27 13.04 20.86
C GLY A 5 28.03 13.42 20.05
N TYR A 6 27.86 12.83 18.87
CA TYR A 6 26.59 12.84 18.18
C TYR A 6 25.58 12.00 18.97
N PRO A 7 24.37 12.51 19.25
CA PRO A 7 23.32 11.66 19.80
C PRO A 7 22.90 10.64 18.74
N LYS A 8 22.89 9.36 19.13
CA LYS A 8 22.23 8.31 18.35
C LYS A 8 20.73 8.54 18.46
N GLU A 9 20.11 8.97 17.36
CA GLU A 9 18.67 9.00 17.18
C GLU A 9 18.15 7.55 17.29
N ALA A 10 17.71 7.16 18.49
CA ALA A 10 16.95 5.95 18.73
C ALA A 10 15.49 6.24 18.34
N GLY A 11 15.22 6.17 17.04
CA GLY A 11 13.92 6.45 16.45
C GLY A 11 13.37 5.26 15.67
N THR A 12 13.34 4.07 16.25
CA THR A 12 12.57 2.95 15.68
C THR A 12 11.86 2.20 16.79
N THR A 13 10.56 1.97 16.59
CA THR A 13 9.82 0.72 16.83
C THR A 13 8.41 1.00 17.38
N THR A 14 7.52 1.54 16.53
CA THR A 14 6.06 1.41 16.70
C THR A 14 5.28 1.41 15.38
N ALA A 15 5.93 1.65 14.24
CA ALA A 15 5.28 1.67 12.91
C ALA A 15 4.97 0.27 12.32
N GLU A 16 5.47 -0.80 12.94
CA GLU A 16 5.50 -2.16 12.35
C GLU A 16 4.20 -2.98 12.51
N LYS A 17 3.17 -2.45 13.19
CA LYS A 17 1.93 -3.19 13.46
C LYS A 17 0.70 -2.31 13.25
N GLY A 18 0.12 -2.38 12.07
CA GLY A 18 -1.15 -1.72 11.77
C GLY A 18 -1.70 -2.14 10.40
N PRO A 19 -2.99 -1.89 10.13
CA PRO A 19 -3.63 -2.37 8.90
C PRO A 19 -2.98 -1.80 7.63
N LEU A 20 -2.40 -0.58 7.69
CA LEU A 20 -1.67 -0.03 6.54
C LEU A 20 -0.41 -0.84 6.21
N ALA A 21 0.42 -1.17 7.21
CA ALA A 21 1.61 -1.99 7.02
C ALA A 21 1.27 -3.41 6.56
N GLU A 22 0.15 -3.97 7.03
CA GLU A 22 -0.37 -5.25 6.55
C GLU A 22 -0.76 -5.18 5.07
N ALA A 23 -1.45 -4.10 4.65
CA ALA A 23 -1.76 -3.87 3.24
C ALA A 23 -0.50 -3.74 2.37
N GLU A 24 0.56 -3.07 2.85
CA GLU A 24 1.84 -2.98 2.13
C GLU A 24 2.47 -4.35 1.90
N ASN A 25 2.49 -5.21 2.93
CA ASN A 25 3.02 -6.56 2.79
C ASN A 25 2.20 -7.43 1.82
N LEU A 26 0.88 -7.27 1.82
CA LEU A 26 -0.01 -8.00 0.92
C LEU A 26 0.10 -7.51 -0.54
N VAL A 27 0.30 -6.21 -0.76
CA VAL A 27 0.58 -5.69 -2.11
C VAL A 27 1.91 -6.22 -2.61
N LYS A 28 2.94 -6.25 -1.77
CA LYS A 28 4.22 -6.87 -2.11
C LYS A 28 4.07 -8.36 -2.44
N GLU A 29 3.24 -9.10 -1.69
CA GLU A 29 2.92 -10.49 -2.02
C GLU A 29 2.24 -10.62 -3.38
N LEU A 30 1.33 -9.70 -3.74
CA LEU A 30 0.71 -9.68 -5.06
C LEU A 30 1.73 -9.45 -6.18
N GLU A 31 2.68 -8.53 -6.00
CA GLU A 31 3.78 -8.29 -6.93
C GLU A 31 4.66 -9.54 -7.08
N ASP A 32 5.05 -10.15 -5.96
CA ASP A 32 5.84 -11.38 -5.97
C ASP A 32 5.10 -12.56 -6.64
N LEU A 33 3.79 -12.65 -6.42
CA LEU A 33 2.94 -13.64 -7.08
C LEU A 33 2.86 -13.39 -8.58
N GLU A 34 2.79 -12.14 -9.02
CA GLU A 34 2.79 -11.77 -10.43
C GLU A 34 4.10 -12.19 -11.12
N ASP A 35 5.23 -11.75 -10.57
CA ASP A 35 6.56 -11.85 -11.17
C ASP A 35 7.20 -13.24 -11.03
N TYR A 36 7.06 -13.86 -9.85
CA TYR A 36 7.90 -15.01 -9.47
C TYR A 36 7.12 -16.30 -9.24
N TYR A 37 5.79 -16.25 -9.21
CA TYR A 37 4.96 -17.44 -8.95
C TYR A 37 4.15 -17.88 -10.17
N PHE A 38 4.27 -19.15 -10.54
CA PHE A 38 3.57 -19.76 -11.68
C PHE A 38 2.83 -21.07 -11.30
N GLY A 39 2.59 -21.28 -10.00
CA GLY A 39 1.88 -22.46 -9.50
C GLY A 39 0.39 -22.49 -9.87
N PRO A 40 -0.26 -23.66 -9.86
CA PRO A 40 -1.65 -23.82 -10.28
C PRO A 40 -2.66 -23.09 -9.36
N ASP A 41 -2.27 -22.78 -8.13
CA ASP A 41 -3.06 -22.03 -7.14
C ASP A 41 -2.80 -20.51 -7.17
N LYS A 42 -2.01 -20.00 -8.13
CA LYS A 42 -1.70 -18.55 -8.27
C LYS A 42 -2.97 -17.70 -8.20
N GLY A 43 -4.00 -18.04 -8.98
CA GLY A 43 -5.25 -17.28 -8.99
C GLY A 43 -5.95 -17.22 -7.62
N ALA A 44 -5.95 -18.32 -6.87
CA ALA A 44 -6.54 -18.35 -5.53
C ALA A 44 -5.74 -17.51 -4.53
N ARG A 45 -4.40 -17.54 -4.62
CA ARG A 45 -3.52 -16.72 -3.77
C ARG A 45 -3.68 -15.23 -4.07
N VAL A 46 -3.65 -14.85 -5.35
CA VAL A 46 -3.88 -13.46 -5.80
C VAL A 46 -5.22 -12.96 -5.26
N GLN A 47 -6.30 -13.73 -5.43
CA GLN A 47 -7.62 -13.35 -4.94
C GLN A 47 -7.68 -13.19 -3.41
N LYS A 48 -6.99 -14.06 -2.67
CA LYS A 48 -6.91 -13.97 -1.21
C LYS A 48 -6.13 -12.74 -0.75
N ALA A 49 -4.94 -12.52 -1.30
CA ALA A 49 -4.07 -11.41 -0.95
C ALA A 49 -4.74 -10.07 -1.31
N PHE A 50 -5.34 -9.98 -2.51
CA PHE A 50 -6.11 -8.82 -2.96
C PHE A 50 -7.22 -8.44 -1.99
N LYS A 51 -8.12 -9.39 -1.65
CA LYS A 51 -9.22 -9.13 -0.71
C LYS A 51 -8.70 -8.66 0.65
N SER A 52 -7.67 -9.32 1.16
CA SER A 52 -7.06 -8.97 2.45
C SER A 52 -6.45 -7.56 2.43
N ALA A 53 -5.79 -7.17 1.33
CA ALA A 53 -5.19 -5.85 1.18
C ALA A 53 -6.27 -4.76 1.13
N VAL A 54 -7.33 -5.00 0.35
CA VAL A 54 -8.50 -4.11 0.26
C VAL A 54 -9.15 -3.93 1.63
N ASP A 55 -9.41 -5.02 2.36
CA ASP A 55 -10.02 -4.96 3.69
C ASP A 55 -9.16 -4.17 4.69
N CYS A 56 -7.83 -4.37 4.63
CA CYS A 56 -6.88 -3.61 5.45
C CYS A 56 -6.96 -2.11 5.14
N VAL A 57 -6.94 -1.73 3.86
CA VAL A 57 -7.07 -0.33 3.43
C VAL A 57 -8.41 0.27 3.84
N ASP A 58 -9.51 -0.46 3.66
CA ASP A 58 -10.84 0.06 3.97
C ASP A 58 -11.00 0.33 5.47
N ARG A 59 -10.37 -0.49 6.33
CA ARG A 59 -10.28 -0.21 7.78
C ARG A 59 -9.48 1.06 8.08
N VAL A 60 -8.37 1.29 7.39
CA VAL A 60 -7.57 2.52 7.55
C VAL A 60 -8.38 3.76 7.17
N LEU A 61 -9.13 3.70 6.08
CA LEU A 61 -9.92 4.82 5.56
C LEU A 61 -11.20 5.06 6.37
N ALA A 62 -11.77 4.03 7.00
CA ALA A 62 -12.95 4.13 7.83
C ALA A 62 -12.68 4.71 9.24
N GLU A 63 -11.45 4.61 9.73
CA GLU A 63 -11.05 5.11 11.05
C GLU A 63 -11.19 6.65 11.12
N PRO A 64 -12.10 7.20 11.96
CA PRO A 64 -12.33 8.65 12.02
C PRO A 64 -11.08 9.47 12.34
N GLY A 65 -10.17 8.92 13.15
CA GLY A 65 -8.88 9.53 13.48
C GLY A 65 -7.94 9.76 12.28
N ASN A 66 -8.18 9.08 11.17
CA ASN A 66 -7.37 9.17 9.95
C ASN A 66 -7.92 10.15 8.91
N SER A 67 -9.13 10.67 9.11
CA SER A 67 -9.84 11.53 8.14
C SER A 67 -9.05 12.75 7.68
N ARG A 68 -8.25 13.35 8.56
CA ARG A 68 -7.42 14.55 8.30
C ARG A 68 -6.00 14.23 7.84
N GLN A 69 -5.60 12.96 7.83
CA GLN A 69 -4.24 12.53 7.51
C GLN A 69 -4.12 12.27 6.00
N GLN A 70 -3.91 13.33 5.21
CA GLN A 70 -3.89 13.25 3.75
C GLN A 70 -2.84 12.26 3.21
N GLY A 71 -1.60 12.29 3.74
CA GLY A 71 -0.54 11.37 3.31
C GLY A 71 -0.90 9.91 3.55
N LEU A 72 -1.46 9.60 4.72
CA LEU A 72 -1.94 8.25 5.03
C LEU A 72 -3.08 7.82 4.10
N LYS A 73 -4.03 8.71 3.81
CA LYS A 73 -5.11 8.41 2.86
C LYS A 73 -4.60 8.22 1.43
N SER A 74 -3.64 9.04 1.00
CA SER A 74 -2.99 8.89 -0.30
C SER A 74 -2.33 7.53 -0.42
N ARG A 75 -1.50 7.16 0.57
CA ARG A 75 -0.83 5.85 0.61
C ARG A 75 -1.84 4.70 0.61
N ALA A 76 -2.92 4.81 1.38
CA ALA A 76 -4.00 3.82 1.41
C ALA A 76 -4.67 3.65 0.03
N PHE A 77 -5.04 4.75 -0.64
CA PHE A 77 -5.61 4.68 -1.99
C PHE A 77 -4.64 4.11 -3.02
N TYR A 78 -3.35 4.46 -2.92
CA TYR A 78 -2.32 3.87 -3.76
C TYR A 78 -2.27 2.35 -3.61
N LEU A 79 -2.20 1.84 -2.36
CA LEU A 79 -2.12 0.40 -2.10
C LEU A 79 -3.35 -0.34 -2.63
N LYS A 80 -4.54 0.23 -2.46
CA LYS A 80 -5.77 -0.35 -3.01
C LYS A 80 -5.74 -0.36 -4.54
N GLY A 81 -5.28 0.72 -5.16
CA GLY A 81 -5.16 0.83 -6.62
C GLY A 81 -4.14 -0.16 -7.19
N ARG A 82 -2.98 -0.28 -6.56
CA ARG A 82 -1.93 -1.24 -6.93
C ARG A 82 -2.40 -2.69 -6.76
N ALA A 83 -3.08 -3.00 -5.66
CA ALA A 83 -3.67 -4.33 -5.48
C ALA A 83 -4.69 -4.65 -6.60
N SER A 84 -5.49 -3.66 -7.00
CA SER A 84 -6.47 -3.81 -8.09
C SER A 84 -5.83 -4.00 -9.47
N SER A 85 -4.68 -3.38 -9.76
CA SER A 85 -3.99 -3.61 -11.05
C SER A 85 -3.38 -5.00 -11.15
N LEU A 86 -2.98 -5.59 -10.03
CA LEU A 86 -2.37 -6.93 -9.94
C LEU A 86 -3.39 -8.08 -9.84
N ALA A 87 -4.68 -7.76 -9.68
CA ALA A 87 -5.75 -8.75 -9.50
C ALA A 87 -6.68 -8.79 -10.73
N PRO A 88 -6.48 -9.74 -11.67
CA PRO A 88 -7.34 -9.88 -12.84
C PRO A 88 -8.82 -10.05 -12.46
N GLY A 89 -9.70 -9.30 -13.13
CA GLY A 89 -11.15 -9.35 -12.87
C GLY A 89 -11.60 -8.58 -11.63
N SER A 90 -10.75 -7.72 -11.05
CA SER A 90 -11.18 -6.74 -10.06
C SER A 90 -12.23 -5.79 -10.66
N GLU A 91 -13.42 -5.73 -10.05
CA GLU A 91 -14.46 -4.72 -10.37
C GLU A 91 -14.03 -3.30 -9.96
N ILE A 92 -12.98 -3.19 -9.14
CA ILE A 92 -12.46 -1.91 -8.66
C ILE A 92 -11.49 -1.35 -9.69
N SER A 93 -11.78 -0.14 -10.18
CA SER A 93 -10.91 0.57 -11.11
C SER A 93 -9.61 1.01 -10.42
N ALA A 94 -8.49 0.40 -10.84
CA ALA A 94 -7.15 0.79 -10.39
C ALA A 94 -6.86 2.26 -10.77
N GLU A 95 -7.22 2.67 -11.99
CA GLU A 95 -7.04 4.03 -12.51
C GLU A 95 -7.70 5.08 -11.60
N GLU A 96 -8.94 4.85 -11.17
CA GLU A 96 -9.66 5.77 -10.29
C GLU A 96 -9.00 5.88 -8.91
N LEU A 97 -8.52 4.78 -8.35
CA LEU A 97 -7.88 4.75 -7.03
C LEU A 97 -6.50 5.41 -7.05
N LEU A 98 -5.69 5.10 -8.05
CA LEU A 98 -4.36 5.70 -8.23
C LEU A 98 -4.49 7.20 -8.52
N SER A 99 -5.46 7.61 -9.33
CA SER A 99 -5.78 9.02 -9.56
C SER A 99 -6.21 9.73 -8.26
N LYS A 100 -6.95 9.06 -7.37
CA LYS A 100 -7.31 9.63 -6.06
C LYS A 100 -6.08 9.76 -5.14
N ALA A 101 -5.17 8.79 -5.15
CA ALA A 101 -3.92 8.86 -4.39
C ALA A 101 -3.09 10.09 -4.83
N ILE A 102 -2.85 10.22 -6.13
CA ILE A 102 -2.12 11.35 -6.73
C ILE A 102 -2.77 12.71 -6.39
N LYS A 103 -4.11 12.80 -6.42
CA LYS A 103 -4.82 14.04 -6.06
C LYS A 103 -4.61 14.44 -4.60
N LEU A 104 -4.41 13.48 -3.71
CA LEU A 104 -4.15 13.73 -2.29
C LEU A 104 -2.67 14.01 -2.02
N ASP A 105 -1.77 13.35 -2.74
CA ASP A 105 -0.33 13.56 -2.66
C ASP A 105 0.30 13.43 -4.05
N PRO A 106 0.50 14.56 -4.77
CA PRO A 106 1.15 14.54 -6.08
C PRO A 106 2.62 14.12 -6.06
N GLN A 107 3.26 14.08 -4.88
CA GLN A 107 4.65 13.66 -4.72
C GLN A 107 4.80 12.15 -4.52
N LEU A 108 3.69 11.41 -4.42
CA LEU A 108 3.71 9.95 -4.33
C LEU A 108 4.05 9.33 -5.70
N VAL A 109 5.36 9.23 -5.99
CA VAL A 109 5.90 8.74 -7.26
C VAL A 109 5.39 7.34 -7.59
N ASP A 110 5.30 6.45 -6.60
CA ASP A 110 4.80 5.08 -6.80
C ASP A 110 3.41 5.04 -7.43
N ALA A 111 2.53 5.99 -7.09
CA ALA A 111 1.18 6.07 -7.65
C ALA A 111 1.16 6.54 -9.11
N TRP A 112 2.08 7.41 -9.50
CA TRP A 112 2.26 7.81 -10.90
C TRP A 112 2.81 6.67 -11.73
N ASN A 113 3.80 5.93 -11.21
CA ASN A 113 4.37 4.78 -11.89
C ASN A 113 3.30 3.71 -12.12
N ALA A 114 2.58 3.32 -11.05
CA ALA A 114 1.52 2.31 -11.15
C ALA A 114 0.35 2.72 -12.05
N LEU A 115 0.12 4.02 -12.26
CA LEU A 115 -0.93 4.50 -13.18
C LEU A 115 -0.50 4.41 -14.66
N GLY A 116 0.81 4.44 -14.93
CA GLY A 116 1.36 4.38 -16.28
C GLY A 116 1.78 2.98 -16.75
N GLU A 117 1.81 2.00 -15.85
CA GLU A 117 2.02 0.56 -16.14
C GLU A 117 0.80 -0.06 -16.81
#